data_AF-A0A7W5G1M1-F1
#
_entry.id   AF-A0A7W5G1M1-F1
#
_cell.length_a   1.000
_cell.length_b   1.000
_cell.length_c   1.000
_cell.angle_alpha   90.00
_cell.angle_beta   90.00
_cell.angle_gamma   90.00
#
_symmetry.space_group_name_H-M   'P 1'
#
loop_
_entity.id
_entity.type
_entity.pdbx_description
1 polymer ?
#
loop_
_entity_poly.entity_id
_entity_poly.type
_entity_poly.pdbx_seq_one_letter_code
_entity_poly.pdbx_strand_id
1 'polypeptide(L)'
;MKQLWGANDGSPKAEKLDILATLIDVYETARYPIDLPDPIDAILFQMEQQGLMRKDLEPILGSRGRIAEILNGKRALSLEMIRRLHGHLGIPLDILIQPIR
;
A
#
# COMPACT_ATOMS: atom_id res chain seq x y z
N MET A 1 4.70 -11.60 25.85
CA MET A 1 4.16 -12.46 24.78
C MET A 1 4.94 -13.76 24.57
N LYS A 2 6.28 -13.73 24.42
CA LYS A 2 7.10 -14.92 24.12
C LYS A 2 6.88 -16.15 25.03
N GLN A 3 6.56 -15.95 26.31
CA GLN A 3 6.28 -17.03 27.28
C GLN A 3 4.89 -17.67 27.14
N LEU A 4 4.02 -17.10 26.30
CA LEU A 4 2.66 -17.57 26.04
C LEU A 4 2.54 -18.24 24.65
N TRP A 5 3.62 -18.24 23.86
CA TRP A 5 3.66 -18.88 22.55
C TRP A 5 3.53 -20.40 22.67
N GLY A 6 2.79 -21.02 21.76
CA GLY A 6 2.53 -22.47 21.78
C GLY A 6 1.63 -22.93 22.93
N ALA A 7 0.85 -22.03 23.53
CA ALA A 7 -0.20 -22.41 24.47
C ALA A 7 -1.26 -23.26 23.76
N ASN A 8 -1.71 -24.35 24.39
CA ASN A 8 -2.79 -25.15 23.85
C ASN A 8 -4.08 -24.32 23.77
N ASP A 9 -4.84 -24.53 22.70
CA ASP A 9 -6.15 -23.91 22.49
C ASP A 9 -7.08 -24.16 23.68
N GLY A 10 -7.83 -23.12 24.08
CA GLY A 10 -8.71 -23.17 25.24
C GLY A 10 -8.01 -23.15 26.60
N SER A 11 -6.67 -23.08 26.65
CA SER A 11 -5.95 -22.91 27.92
C SER A 11 -6.01 -21.45 28.43
N PRO A 12 -5.89 -21.21 29.74
CA PRO A 12 -5.83 -19.85 30.30
C PRO A 12 -4.65 -19.02 29.74
N LYS A 13 -3.59 -19.68 29.27
CA LYS A 13 -2.46 -19.01 28.63
C LYS A 13 -2.80 -18.54 27.21
N ALA A 14 -3.58 -19.32 26.46
CA ALA A 14 -4.07 -18.94 25.15
C ALA A 14 -5.07 -17.78 25.26
N GLU A 15 -6.03 -17.86 26.19
CA GLU A 15 -6.98 -16.77 26.45
C GLU A 15 -6.27 -15.47 26.83
N LYS A 16 -5.24 -15.55 27.68
CA LYS A 16 -4.41 -14.39 28.03
C LYS A 16 -3.61 -13.84 26.84
N LEU A 17 -3.17 -14.70 25.93
CA LEU A 17 -2.47 -14.29 24.71
C LEU A 17 -3.41 -13.54 23.78
N ASP A 18 -4.64 -14.02 23.60
CA ASP A 18 -5.67 -13.38 22.76
C ASP A 18 -6.06 -12.00 23.29
N ILE A 19 -6.26 -11.87 24.60
CA ILE A 19 -6.54 -10.58 25.24
C ILE A 19 -5.37 -9.61 25.01
N LEU A 20 -4.12 -10.07 25.19
CA LEU A 20 -2.93 -9.24 24.96
C LEU A 20 -2.78 -8.84 23.49
N ALA A 21 -3.04 -9.75 22.55
CA ALA A 21 -3.02 -9.45 21.12
C ALA A 21 -4.07 -8.39 20.75
N THR A 22 -5.29 -8.53 21.27
CA THR A 22 -6.37 -7.57 21.06
C THR A 22 -6.01 -6.19 21.62
N LEU A 23 -5.41 -6.12 22.82
CA LEU A 23 -4.99 -4.86 23.42
C LEU A 23 -3.87 -4.17 22.61
N ILE A 24 -2.93 -4.96 22.07
CA ILE A 24 -1.89 -4.45 21.17
C ILE A 24 -2.53 -3.91 19.90
N ASP A 25 -3.42 -4.65 19.26
CA ASP A 25 -4.10 -4.25 18.02
C ASP A 25 -4.89 -2.94 18.20
N VAL A 26 -5.65 -2.81 19.31
CA VAL A 26 -6.36 -1.57 19.64
C VAL A 26 -5.40 -0.40 19.88
N TYR A 27 -4.31 -0.63 20.61
CA TYR A 27 -3.31 0.40 20.88
C TYR A 27 -2.58 0.84 19.61
N GLU A 28 -2.16 -0.11 18.77
CA GLU A 28 -1.48 0.14 17.51
C GLU A 28 -2.41 0.82 16.50
N THR A 29 -3.63 0.34 16.32
CA THR A 29 -4.61 0.99 15.43
C THR A 29 -4.89 2.44 15.85
N ALA A 30 -4.98 2.72 17.15
CA ALA A 30 -5.24 4.07 17.66
C ALA A 30 -4.02 5.01 17.54
N ARG A 31 -2.80 4.48 17.55
CA ARG A 31 -1.57 5.28 17.72
C ARG A 31 -0.61 5.23 16.54
N TYR A 32 -0.67 4.16 15.76
CA TYR A 32 0.15 3.84 14.59
C TYR A 32 -0.77 3.29 13.48
N PRO A 33 -1.67 4.12 12.92
CA PRO A 33 -2.51 3.69 11.82
C PRO A 33 -1.63 3.18 10.67
N ILE A 34 -2.02 2.08 10.06
CA ILE A 34 -1.39 1.59 8.84
C ILE A 34 -1.78 2.59 7.74
N ASP A 35 -0.88 3.51 7.44
CA ASP A 35 -1.05 4.43 6.33
C ASP A 35 -1.13 3.64 5.03
N LEU A 36 -2.02 4.10 4.14
CA LEU A 36 -2.04 3.61 2.77
C LEU A 36 -0.67 3.87 2.11
N PRO A 37 -0.22 2.98 1.22
CA PRO A 37 1.05 3.14 0.55
C PRO A 37 1.07 4.41 -0.30
N ASP A 38 2.26 4.96 -0.53
CA ASP A 38 2.41 6.08 -1.46
C ASP A 38 1.91 5.68 -2.87
N PRO A 39 1.21 6.58 -3.59
CA PRO A 39 0.76 6.31 -4.96
C PRO A 39 1.88 5.79 -5.87
N ILE A 40 3.11 6.30 -5.75
CA ILE A 40 4.26 5.87 -6.55
C ILE A 40 4.66 4.45 -6.18
N ASP A 41 4.74 4.14 -4.90
CA ASP A 41 5.09 2.79 -4.44
C ASP A 41 4.06 1.77 -4.93
N ALA A 42 2.78 2.12 -4.89
CA ALA A 42 1.71 1.27 -5.44
C ALA A 42 1.85 1.04 -6.95
N ILE A 43 2.26 2.07 -7.71
CA ILE A 43 2.54 1.95 -9.15
C ILE A 43 3.74 1.04 -9.39
N LEU A 44 4.85 1.26 -8.68
CA LEU A 44 6.07 0.46 -8.82
C LEU A 44 5.82 -1.00 -8.45
N PHE A 45 5.09 -1.24 -7.36
CA PHE A 45 4.69 -2.57 -6.94
C PHE A 45 3.85 -3.27 -8.01
N GLN A 46 2.85 -2.59 -8.60
CA GLN A 46 2.09 -3.21 -9.68
C GLN A 46 2.89 -3.46 -10.95
N MET A 47 3.82 -2.55 -11.28
CA MET A 47 4.74 -2.79 -12.39
C MET A 47 5.58 -4.04 -12.17
N GLU A 48 6.11 -4.23 -10.97
CA GLU A 48 6.90 -5.42 -10.62
C GLU A 48 6.05 -6.70 -10.72
N GLN A 49 4.86 -6.71 -10.12
CA GLN A 49 3.96 -7.87 -10.14
C GLN A 49 3.52 -8.27 -11.55
N GLN A 50 3.38 -7.29 -12.45
CA GLN A 50 2.96 -7.51 -13.83
C GLN A 50 4.14 -7.61 -14.81
N GLY A 51 5.39 -7.49 -14.35
CA GLY A 51 6.59 -7.50 -15.19
C GLY A 51 6.67 -6.33 -16.18
N LEU A 52 6.06 -5.19 -15.87
CA LEU A 52 6.00 -4.01 -16.73
C LEU A 52 7.26 -3.15 -16.61
N MET A 53 7.71 -2.61 -17.74
CA MET A 53 8.77 -1.61 -17.79
C MET A 53 8.16 -0.20 -17.84
N ARG A 54 8.98 0.82 -17.53
CA ARG A 54 8.56 2.23 -17.58
C ARG A 54 7.99 2.66 -18.93
N LYS A 55 8.50 2.08 -20.04
CA LYS A 55 7.98 2.35 -21.40
C LYS A 55 6.55 1.85 -21.60
N ASP A 56 6.14 0.84 -20.84
CA ASP A 56 4.80 0.25 -20.95
C ASP A 56 3.74 1.12 -20.26
N LEU A 57 4.17 2.12 -19.47
CA LEU A 57 3.30 3.17 -18.94
C LEU A 57 3.05 4.31 -19.93
N GLU A 58 3.70 4.35 -21.09
CA GLU A 58 3.50 5.42 -22.10
C GLU A 58 2.04 5.58 -22.54
N PRO A 59 1.26 4.51 -22.79
CA PRO A 59 -0.16 4.62 -23.13
C PRO A 59 -1.01 5.22 -21.98
N ILE A 60 -0.57 5.03 -20.74
CA ILE A 60 -1.32 5.41 -19.53
C ILE A 60 -0.99 6.85 -19.15
N LEU A 61 0.30 7.17 -19.02
CA LEU A 61 0.81 8.42 -18.46
C LEU A 61 1.28 9.42 -19.52
N GLY A 62 1.64 8.94 -20.72
CA GLY A 62 2.13 9.77 -21.83
C GLY A 62 3.65 9.67 -22.01
N SER A 63 4.33 10.80 -22.20
CA SER A 63 5.75 10.80 -22.57
C SER A 63 6.68 10.22 -21.49
N ARG A 64 7.81 9.65 -21.90
CA ARG A 64 8.86 9.12 -21.00
C ARG A 64 9.33 10.13 -19.95
N GLY A 65 9.47 11.40 -20.34
CA GLY A 65 9.88 12.47 -19.42
C GLY A 65 8.87 12.66 -18.30
N ARG A 66 7.58 12.66 -18.63
CA ARG A 66 6.50 12.77 -17.64
C ARG A 66 6.45 11.54 -16.72
N ILE A 67 6.64 10.34 -17.26
CA ILE A 67 6.69 9.11 -16.44
C ILE A 67 7.82 9.22 -15.43
N ALA A 68 9.01 9.66 -15.86
CA ALA A 68 10.13 9.86 -14.94
C ALA A 68 9.84 10.96 -13.90
N GLU A 69 9.20 12.06 -14.27
CA GLU A 69 8.81 13.10 -13.32
C GLU A 69 7.84 12.57 -12.25
N ILE A 70 6.84 11.78 -12.66
CA ILE A 70 5.84 11.20 -11.76
C ILE A 70 6.49 10.17 -10.84
N LEU A 71 7.22 9.20 -11.38
CA LEU A 71 7.86 8.14 -10.58
C LEU A 71 8.96 8.65 -9.65
N ASN A 72 9.47 9.86 -9.87
CA ASN A 72 10.42 10.53 -8.96
C ASN A 72 9.73 11.58 -8.06
N GLY A 73 8.40 11.64 -8.03
CA GLY A 73 7.64 12.57 -7.19
C GLY A 73 7.73 14.05 -7.56
N LYS A 74 8.33 14.39 -8.70
CA LYS A 74 8.45 15.78 -9.18
C LYS A 74 7.15 16.33 -9.75
N ARG A 75 6.20 15.45 -10.10
CA ARG A 75 4.91 15.81 -10.68
C ARG A 75 3.80 14.95 -10.07
N ALA A 76 2.75 15.62 -9.58
CA ALA A 76 1.53 14.96 -9.12
C ALA A 76 0.73 14.31 -10.26
N LEU A 77 -0.02 13.26 -9.94
CA LEU A 77 -0.94 12.62 -10.86
C LEU A 77 -2.14 13.54 -11.15
N SER A 78 -2.53 13.66 -12.42
CA SER A 78 -3.81 14.29 -12.76
C SER A 78 -4.97 13.32 -12.56
N LEU A 79 -6.19 13.83 -12.40
CA LEU A 79 -7.38 12.98 -12.27
C LEU A 79 -7.57 12.01 -13.45
N GLU A 80 -7.18 12.43 -14.65
CA GLU A 80 -7.21 11.57 -15.82
C GLU A 80 -6.18 10.43 -15.72
N MET A 81 -4.96 10.72 -15.25
CA MET A 81 -3.93 9.71 -15.01
C MET A 81 -4.38 8.71 -13.94
N ILE A 82 -4.97 9.20 -12.85
CA ILE A 82 -5.52 8.36 -11.78
C ILE A 82 -6.54 7.36 -12.33
N ARG A 83 -7.50 7.82 -13.13
CA ARG A 83 -8.51 6.94 -13.75
C ARG A 83 -7.89 5.91 -14.68
N ARG A 84 -6.89 6.31 -15.47
CA ARG A 84 -6.19 5.39 -16.38
C ARG A 84 -5.38 4.35 -15.60
N LEU A 85 -4.64 4.76 -14.56
CA LEU A 85 -3.87 3.85 -13.69
C LEU A 85 -4.78 2.86 -12.98
N HIS A 86 -5.92 3.31 -12.46
CA HIS A 86 -6.92 2.42 -11.86
C HIS A 86 -7.43 1.39 -12.89
N GLY A 87 -7.79 1.83 -14.09
CA GLY A 87 -8.32 0.93 -15.13
C GLY A 87 -7.29 -0.06 -15.70
N HIS A 88 -6.01 0.32 -15.78
CA HIS A 88 -4.98 -0.51 -16.42
C HIS A 88 -4.16 -1.34 -15.42
N LEU A 89 -3.82 -0.78 -14.27
CA LEU A 89 -3.01 -1.44 -13.25
C LEU A 89 -3.84 -1.98 -12.08
N GLY A 90 -5.14 -1.68 -12.03
CA GLY A 90 -6.03 -2.15 -10.95
C GLY A 90 -5.73 -1.50 -9.59
N ILE A 91 -5.00 -0.39 -9.55
CA ILE A 91 -4.63 0.27 -8.29
C ILE A 91 -5.85 1.00 -7.72
N PRO A 92 -6.23 0.76 -6.45
CA PRO A 92 -7.35 1.45 -5.80
C PRO A 92 -7.27 2.98 -5.87
N LEU A 93 -8.41 3.64 -6.07
CA LEU A 93 -8.49 5.10 -6.26
C LEU A 93 -8.11 5.88 -5.00
N ASP A 94 -8.45 5.35 -3.84
CA ASP A 94 -8.11 5.85 -2.51
C ASP A 94 -6.61 5.87 -2.24
N ILE A 95 -5.85 4.99 -2.89
CA ILE A 95 -4.37 5.05 -2.90
C ILE A 95 -3.92 6.16 -3.85
N LEU A 96 -4.38 6.15 -5.10
CA LEU A 96 -3.90 7.06 -6.16
C LEU A 96 -4.24 8.54 -5.95
N ILE A 97 -5.29 8.86 -5.19
CA ILE A 97 -5.71 10.24 -4.93
C ILE A 97 -4.86 10.94 -3.85
N GLN A 98 -4.01 10.19 -3.17
CA GLN A 98 -3.20 10.75 -2.09
C GLN A 98 -2.12 11.69 -2.63
N PRO A 99 -1.72 12.70 -1.83
CA PRO A 99 -0.54 13.47 -2.14
C PRO A 99 0.67 12.54 -2.14
N ILE A 100 1.52 12.69 -3.17
CA ILE A 100 2.81 12.02 -3.26
C ILE A 100 3.72 12.56 -2.14
N ARG A 101 4.32 11.66 -1.35
CA ARG A 101 5.17 11.97 -0.19
C ARG A 101 6.66 11.92 -0.50
#